data_AF-A0A482ZPZ2-F1
#
_entry.id   AF-A0A482ZPZ2-F1
#
_cell.length_a   1.000
_cell.length_b   1.000
_cell.length_c   1.000
_cell.angle_alpha   90.00
_cell.angle_beta   90.00
_cell.angle_gamma   90.00
#
_symmetry.space_group_name_H-M   'P 1'
#
loop_
_entity.id
_entity.type
_entity.pdbx_description
1 polymer ?
#
loop_
_entity_poly.entity_id
_entity_poly.type
_entity_poly.pdbx_seq_one_letter_code
_entity_poly.pdbx_strand_id
1 'polypeptide(L)' 'MHYCPDINSAFTSVAHITRDVNYGFVLRLLHANGGSVFFLCVYFHISRGLYYGSYTKRIV' A
#
# COMPACT_ATOMS: atom_id res chain seq x y z
N MET A 1 12.82 -1.02 -7.72
CA MET A 1 13.82 -1.07 -8.81
C MET A 1 14.12 -2.52 -9.24
N HIS A 2 13.10 -3.37 -9.46
CA HIS A 2 13.26 -4.79 -9.89
C HIS A 2 12.05 -5.34 -10.66
N TYR A 3 11.01 -4.54 -10.84
CA TYR A 3 9.80 -4.93 -11.56
C TYR A 3 9.96 -4.57 -13.04
N CYS A 4 9.56 -5.47 -13.94
CA CYS A 4 9.54 -5.23 -15.38
C CYS A 4 8.09 -5.07 -15.86
N PRO A 5 7.67 -3.88 -16.34
CA PRO A 5 6.31 -3.63 -16.82
C PRO A 5 6.11 -4.09 -18.28
N ASP A 6 6.54 -5.31 -18.62
CA ASP A 6 6.28 -5.95 -19.91
C ASP A 6 5.43 -7.22 -19.71
N ILE A 7 4.48 -7.48 -20.62
CA ILE A 7 3.48 -8.54 -20.42
C ILE A 7 4.09 -9.94 -20.29
N ASN A 8 5.23 -10.18 -20.96
CA ASN A 8 5.89 -11.48 -21.00
C ASN A 8 6.77 -11.71 -19.76
N SER A 9 7.21 -10.63 -19.10
CA SER A 9 8.18 -10.67 -18.01
C SER A 9 7.66 -10.11 -16.67
N ALA A 10 6.44 -9.57 -16.62
CA ALA A 10 5.87 -9.00 -15.41
C ALA A 10 5.79 -10.01 -14.26
N PHE A 11 5.24 -11.20 -14.52
CA PHE A 11 5.11 -12.23 -13.48
C PHE A 11 6.47 -12.80 -13.05
N THR A 12 7.36 -13.08 -14.00
CA THR A 12 8.70 -13.60 -13.69
C THR A 12 9.53 -12.57 -12.92
N SER A 13 9.39 -11.27 -13.19
CA SER A 13 10.07 -10.22 -12.42
C SER A 13 9.60 -10.16 -10.96
N VAL A 14 8.31 -10.43 -10.67
CA VAL A 14 7.81 -10.54 -9.28
C VAL A 14 8.32 -11.81 -8.59
N ALA A 15 8.46 -12.92 -9.33
CA ALA A 15 9.07 -14.13 -8.82
C ALA A 15 10.56 -13.91 -8.46
N HIS A 16 11.30 -13.22 -9.33
CA HIS A 16 12.69 -12.81 -9.09
C HIS A 16 12.81 -11.91 -7.84
N ILE A 17 11.92 -10.93 -7.67
CA ILE A 17 11.86 -10.12 -6.44
C ILE A 17 11.68 -11.00 -5.20
N THR A 18 10.85 -12.03 -5.29
CA THR A 18 10.54 -12.87 -4.12
C THR A 18 11.68 -13.82 -3.76
N ARG A 19 12.40 -14.35 -4.76
CA ARG A 19 13.33 -15.47 -4.58
C ARG A 19 14.80 -15.06 -4.59
N ASP A 20 15.16 -14.06 -5.38
CA ASP A 20 16.56 -13.79 -5.75
C ASP A 20 17.04 -12.41 -5.24
N VAL A 21 16.12 -11.49 -4.92
CA VAL A 21 16.46 -10.20 -4.31
C VAL A 21 16.58 -10.34 -2.80
N ASN A 22 17.67 -9.83 -2.23
CA ASN A 22 17.90 -9.79 -0.78
C ASN A 22 16.71 -9.12 -0.05
N TYR A 23 16.12 -9.84 0.91
CA TYR A 23 14.90 -9.43 1.63
C TYR A 23 13.70 -9.08 0.72
N GLY A 24 13.73 -9.43 -0.56
CA GLY A 24 12.71 -9.03 -1.51
C GLY A 24 11.34 -9.63 -1.21
N PHE A 25 11.27 -10.85 -0.66
CA PHE A 25 10.04 -11.42 -0.10
C PHE A 25 9.43 -10.55 1.00
N VAL A 26 10.25 -10.11 1.96
CA VAL A 26 9.81 -9.26 3.08
C VAL A 26 9.29 -7.93 2.55
N LEU A 27 10.03 -7.28 1.64
CA LEU A 27 9.62 -6.02 1.03
C LEU A 27 8.32 -6.16 0.23
N ARG A 28 8.12 -7.27 -0.50
CA ARG A 28 6.89 -7.54 -1.24
C ARG A 28 5.70 -7.74 -0.30
N LEU A 29 5.90 -8.47 0.81
CA LEU A 29 4.87 -8.69 1.81
C LEU A 29 4.51 -7.39 2.54
N LEU A 30 5.50 -6.56 2.88
CA LEU A 30 5.30 -5.23 3.46
C LEU A 30 4.51 -4.32 2.51
N HIS A 31 4.84 -4.30 1.21
CA HIS A 31 4.13 -3.49 0.23
C HIS A 31 2.67 -3.95 0.07
N ALA A 32 2.45 -5.27 -0.06
CA ALA A 32 1.10 -5.83 -0.20
C ALA A 32 0.23 -5.57 1.03
N ASN A 33 0.73 -5.87 2.24
CA ASN A 33 -0.01 -5.61 3.48
C ASN A 33 -0.10 -4.11 3.79
N GLY A 34 0.90 -3.32 3.39
CA GLY A 34 0.90 -1.87 3.52
C GLY A 34 -0.26 -1.23 2.77
N GLY A 35 -0.66 -1.78 1.62
CA GLY A 35 -1.90 -1.38 0.92
C GLY A 35 -3.14 -1.55 1.80
N SER A 36 -3.29 -2.70 2.47
CA SER A 36 -4.42 -2.96 3.38
C SER A 36 -4.41 -2.04 4.60
N VAL A 37 -3.23 -1.84 5.22
CA VAL A 37 -3.07 -0.94 6.37
C VAL A 37 -3.35 0.51 5.97
N PHE A 38 -2.96 0.92 4.76
CA PHE A 38 -3.28 2.26 4.25
C PHE A 38 -4.79 2.49 4.22
N PHE A 39 -5.56 1.56 3.65
CA PHE A 39 -7.03 1.68 3.63
C PHE A 39 -7.64 1.61 5.02
N LEU A 40 -7.13 0.77 5.91
CA LEU A 40 -7.55 0.74 7.31
C LEU A 40 -7.37 2.12 7.98
N CYS A 41 -6.20 2.74 7.81
CA CYS A 41 -5.92 4.08 8.33
C CYS A 41 -6.84 5.14 7.72
N VAL A 42 -7.11 5.07 6.41
CA VAL A 42 -8.04 5.98 5.73
C VAL A 42 -9.46 5.82 6.29
N TYR A 43 -9.95 4.60 6.50
CA TYR A 43 -11.27 4.40 7.09
C TYR A 43 -11.39 4.93 8.51
N PHE A 44 -10.38 4.71 9.35
CA PHE A 44 -10.32 5.32 10.68
C PHE A 44 -10.23 6.84 10.63
N HIS A 45 -9.47 7.40 9.68
CA HIS A 45 -9.35 8.83 9.51
C HIS A 45 -10.68 9.47 9.10
N ILE A 46 -11.40 8.87 8.14
CA ILE A 46 -12.72 9.31 7.69
C ILE A 46 -13.73 9.18 8.84
N SER A 47 -13.79 8.04 9.53
CA SER A 47 -14.75 7.83 10.62
C SER A 47 -14.54 8.81 11.77
N ARG A 48 -13.28 9.08 12.16
CA ARG A 48 -12.94 10.17 13.09
C ARG A 48 -13.45 11.51 12.57
N GLY A 49 -13.21 11.82 11.29
CA GLY A 49 -13.64 13.06 10.66
C GLY A 49 -15.15 13.26 10.70
N LEU A 50 -15.91 12.19 10.47
CA LEU A 50 -17.37 12.17 10.56
C LEU A 50 -17.85 12.31 12.02
N TYR A 51 -17.26 11.55 12.94
CA TYR A 51 -17.64 11.54 14.36
C TYR A 51 -17.43 12.90 15.04
N TYR A 52 -16.31 13.57 14.76
CA TYR A 52 -15.99 14.89 15.33
C TYR A 52 -16.39 16.07 14.45
N GLY A 53 -17.09 15.85 13.33
CA GLY A 53 -17.47 16.91 12.40
C GLY A 53 -16.28 17.69 11.82
N SER A 54 -15.10 17.06 11.68
CA SER A 54 -13.86 17.72 11.21
C SER A 54 -13.93 18.20 9.75
N TYR A 55 -14.97 17.79 9.01
CA TYR A 55 -15.26 18.29 7.66
C TYR A 55 -15.88 19.69 7.66
N THR A 56 -16.45 20.14 8.79
CA THR A 56 -17.04 21.48 8.91
C THR A 56 -15.93 22.48 9.20
N LYS A 57 -15.76 23.44 8.30
CA LYS A 57 -14.91 24.61 8.55
C LYS A 57 -15.55 25.40 9.71
N ARG A 58 -14.85 25.51 10.84
CA ARG A 58 -15.28 26.38 11.95
C ARG A 58 -15.13 27.83 11.46
N ILE A 59 -16.24 28.48 11.13
CA ILE A 59 -16.29 29.91 10.83
C ILE A 59 -16.55 30.60 12.17
N VAL A 60 -15.48 31.10 12.77
CA VAL A 60 -15.51 32.16 13.78
C VAL A 60 -14.65 33.27 13.22
#